data_AF-A0A933L7M6-F1
#
_entry.id   AF-A0A933L7M6-F1
#
_cell.length_a   1.000
_cell.length_b   1.000
_cell.length_c   1.000
_cell.angle_alpha   90.00
_cell.angle_beta   90.00
_cell.angle_gamma   90.00
#
_symmetry.space_group_name_H-M   'P 1'
#
loop_
_entity.id
_entity.type
_entity.pdbx_description
1 polymer ?
#
loop_
_entity_poly.entity_id
_entity_poly.type
_entity_poly.pdbx_seq_one_letter_code
_entity_poly.pdbx_strand_id
1 'polypeptide(L)'
;MNNNKPLQNTIIFLLIILLTQCSTGQKLSTEVTSGLPKHDLEVIVLMGINDFHGALSPHILKTKEALDVTPITYEKGGASILASHINILKSQFGKRFFLLDAGDEFQGSVESNLEEGAPVVQFFNQLEVRAAAIGNHEFDYGPVGPEGSTGDLLGALKERLKQAHYPYLAANINDRDTGKLTALPNTLPSYLTQVGRLKIGVIGVSTTETPKTTRPDQIRSLVFTDLKEAVLRETKNLRAQGAQ
;
A
#
# COMPACT_ATOMS: atom_id res chain seq x y z
N MET A 1 29.19 -18.95 -38.04
CA MET A 1 28.12 -17.97 -37.76
C MET A 1 27.00 -18.73 -37.06
N ASN A 2 26.91 -18.63 -35.72
CA ASN A 2 25.84 -19.25 -34.96
C ASN A 2 25.08 -18.13 -34.22
N ASN A 3 23.81 -17.99 -34.57
CA ASN A 3 22.91 -16.93 -34.15
C ASN A 3 22.43 -17.16 -32.71
N ASN A 4 23.02 -16.46 -31.74
CA ASN A 4 22.42 -16.30 -30.42
C ASN A 4 21.35 -15.19 -30.49
N LYS A 5 20.08 -15.58 -30.59
CA LYS A 5 18.98 -14.68 -30.25
C LYS A 5 18.91 -14.52 -28.73
N PRO A 6 18.74 -13.31 -28.18
CA PRO A 6 18.56 -13.12 -26.75
C PRO A 6 17.17 -13.67 -26.35
N LEU A 7 17.16 -14.46 -25.29
CA LEU A 7 15.94 -14.96 -24.64
C LEU A 7 15.08 -13.77 -24.18
N GLN A 8 13.86 -13.68 -24.70
CA GLN A 8 12.85 -12.76 -24.18
C GLN A 8 12.41 -13.24 -22.79
N ASN A 9 12.69 -12.43 -21.76
CA ASN A 9 12.20 -12.67 -20.40
C ASN A 9 10.67 -12.58 -20.40
N THR A 10 10.02 -13.74 -20.43
CA THR A 10 8.58 -13.84 -20.25
C THR A 10 8.29 -13.84 -18.76
N ILE A 11 7.74 -12.75 -18.22
CA ILE A 11 7.27 -12.66 -16.84
C ILE A 11 5.84 -13.25 -16.81
N ILE A 12 5.67 -14.38 -16.14
CA ILE A 12 4.35 -14.98 -15.90
C ILE A 12 3.88 -14.50 -14.53
N PHE A 13 2.86 -13.64 -14.50
CA PHE A 13 2.11 -13.33 -13.27
C PHE A 13 1.18 -14.50 -12.96
N LEU A 14 1.43 -15.23 -11.89
CA LEU A 14 0.51 -16.24 -11.37
C LEU A 14 -0.30 -15.65 -10.22
N LEU A 15 -1.52 -15.18 -10.52
CA LEU A 15 -2.49 -14.80 -9.52
C LEU A 15 -3.13 -16.09 -8.95
N ILE A 16 -2.72 -16.50 -7.75
CA ILE A 16 -3.34 -17.64 -7.06
C ILE A 16 -4.57 -17.12 -6.31
N ILE A 17 -5.75 -17.36 -6.88
CA ILE A 17 -7.03 -17.24 -6.17
C ILE A 17 -7.20 -18.53 -5.36
N LEU A 18 -7.01 -18.45 -4.04
CA LEU A 18 -7.29 -19.57 -3.14
C LEU A 18 -8.81 -19.73 -2.98
N LEU A 19 -9.39 -20.61 -3.78
CA LEU A 19 -10.69 -21.22 -3.48
C LEU A 19 -10.44 -22.37 -2.52
N THR A 20 -10.95 -22.26 -1.30
CA THR A 20 -10.90 -23.31 -0.28
C THR A 20 -11.81 -24.45 -0.69
N GLN A 21 -11.24 -25.50 -1.30
CA GLN A 21 -11.86 -26.81 -1.29
C GLN A 21 -11.29 -27.63 -0.13
N CYS A 22 -12.17 -27.98 0.80
CA CYS A 22 -11.92 -28.97 1.81
C CYS A 22 -11.94 -30.34 1.14
N SER A 23 -10.77 -30.92 0.86
CA SER A 23 -10.67 -32.37 0.62
C SER A 23 -9.43 -32.94 1.28
N THR A 24 -9.70 -33.84 2.21
CA THR A 24 -8.91 -34.93 2.78
C THR A 24 -7.54 -35.19 2.15
N GLY A 25 -6.54 -35.32 3.02
CA GLY A 25 -5.13 -35.45 2.67
C GLY A 25 -4.81 -36.53 1.65
N GLN A 26 -4.30 -36.08 0.50
CA GLN A 26 -3.38 -36.84 -0.33
C GLN A 26 -2.07 -36.07 -0.39
N LYS A 27 -0.97 -36.70 0.04
CA LYS A 27 0.38 -36.23 -0.26
C LYS A 27 0.50 -36.17 -1.77
N LEU A 28 0.70 -34.98 -2.33
CA LEU A 28 1.07 -34.81 -3.73
C LEU A 28 2.38 -35.59 -3.95
N SER A 29 2.32 -36.61 -4.80
CA SER A 29 3.47 -37.38 -5.25
C SER A 29 4.45 -36.48 -6.01
N THR A 30 5.71 -36.53 -5.63
CA THR A 30 6.83 -35.74 -6.16
C THR A 30 7.37 -36.24 -7.50
N GLU A 31 6.52 -36.72 -8.42
CA GLU A 31 6.97 -37.47 -9.61
C GLU A 31 6.40 -36.99 -10.96
N VAL A 32 6.20 -35.68 -11.15
CA VAL A 32 5.83 -35.14 -12.49
C VAL A 32 6.71 -33.96 -12.95
N THR A 33 7.86 -33.70 -12.32
CA THR A 33 8.75 -32.59 -12.73
C THR A 33 10.06 -33.01 -13.39
N SER A 34 10.28 -34.28 -13.69
CA SER A 34 11.49 -34.76 -14.37
C SER A 34 11.37 -34.60 -15.89
N GLY A 35 11.49 -33.38 -16.40
CA GLY A 35 11.63 -33.16 -17.84
C GLY A 35 11.26 -31.78 -18.39
N LEU A 36 10.62 -30.91 -17.60
CA LEU A 36 10.41 -29.52 -17.99
C LEU A 36 11.68 -28.71 -17.69
N PRO A 37 12.09 -27.75 -18.55
CA PRO A 37 13.13 -26.81 -18.17
C PRO A 37 12.76 -26.23 -16.81
N LYS A 38 13.66 -26.34 -15.82
CA LYS A 38 13.55 -25.52 -14.61
C LYS A 38 13.66 -24.08 -15.09
N HIS A 39 12.54 -23.48 -15.42
CA HIS A 39 12.47 -22.04 -15.45
C HIS A 39 12.85 -21.62 -14.04
N ASP A 40 13.98 -20.93 -13.89
CA ASP A 40 14.28 -20.21 -12.66
C ASP A 40 13.15 -19.19 -12.49
N LEU A 41 12.09 -19.58 -11.79
CA LEU A 41 10.95 -18.72 -11.47
C LEU A 41 11.15 -18.14 -10.08
N GLU A 42 11.08 -16.82 -9.98
CA GLU A 42 11.08 -16.12 -8.69
C GLU A 42 9.62 -15.89 -8.31
N VAL A 43 9.21 -16.35 -7.12
CA VAL A 43 7.86 -16.11 -6.62
C VAL A 43 7.90 -14.96 -5.63
N ILE A 44 7.16 -13.91 -5.93
CA ILE A 44 7.01 -12.72 -5.08
C ILE A 44 5.53 -12.58 -4.77
N VAL A 45 5.21 -12.33 -3.50
CA VAL A 45 3.83 -12.15 -3.03
C VAL A 45 3.63 -10.68 -2.70
N LEU A 46 2.76 -10.03 -3.47
CA LEU A 46 2.35 -8.64 -3.25
C LEU A 46 0.96 -8.66 -2.62
N MET A 47 0.81 -8.01 -1.47
CA MET A 47 -0.49 -7.71 -0.87
C MET A 47 -0.64 -6.20 -0.82
N GLY A 48 -1.72 -5.72 -1.43
CA GLY A 48 -2.16 -4.33 -1.33
C GLY A 48 -3.28 -4.21 -0.31
N ILE A 49 -3.19 -3.21 0.56
CA ILE A 49 -4.32 -2.68 1.33
C ILE A 49 -4.56 -1.22 0.90
N ASN A 50 -5.72 -0.68 1.21
CA ASN A 50 -6.13 0.68 0.90
C ASN A 50 -7.31 1.07 1.79
N ASP A 51 -7.57 2.37 1.90
CA ASP A 51 -8.79 2.90 2.50
C ASP A 51 -9.00 2.34 3.91
N PHE A 52 -7.91 2.22 4.69
CA PHE A 52 -7.99 1.69 6.04
C PHE A 52 -8.82 2.59 6.94
N HIS A 53 -8.81 3.90 6.67
CA HIS A 53 -9.71 4.88 7.29
C HIS A 53 -9.79 4.78 8.83
N GLY A 54 -8.64 4.51 9.45
CA GLY A 54 -8.54 4.32 10.89
C GLY A 54 -9.29 3.11 11.46
N ALA A 55 -9.66 2.10 10.66
CA ALA A 55 -10.44 0.93 11.06
C ALA A 55 -9.67 -0.04 12.00
N LEU A 56 -9.21 0.47 13.14
CA LEU A 56 -8.49 -0.26 14.18
C LEU A 56 -9.44 -1.23 14.89
N SER A 57 -10.64 -0.78 15.20
CA SER A 57 -11.70 -1.60 15.80
C SER A 57 -12.50 -2.35 14.72
N PRO A 58 -12.96 -3.59 14.98
CA PRO A 58 -13.84 -4.29 14.06
C PRO A 58 -15.23 -3.63 14.00
N HIS A 59 -15.89 -3.74 12.84
CA HIS A 59 -17.29 -3.39 12.71
C HIS A 59 -18.18 -4.52 13.22
N ILE A 60 -19.14 -4.20 14.08
CA ILE A 60 -20.16 -5.13 14.54
C ILE A 60 -21.33 -5.12 13.55
N LEU A 61 -21.53 -6.23 12.85
CA LEU A 61 -22.57 -6.39 11.84
C LEU A 61 -23.56 -7.49 12.23
N LYS A 62 -24.73 -7.49 11.58
CA LYS A 62 -25.72 -8.57 11.67
C LYS A 62 -25.99 -9.15 10.29
N THR A 63 -26.20 -10.47 10.22
CA THR A 63 -26.66 -11.09 8.97
C THR A 63 -28.06 -10.57 8.60
N LYS A 64 -28.38 -10.60 7.31
CA LYS A 64 -29.73 -10.27 6.86
C LYS A 64 -30.72 -11.30 7.41
N GLU A 65 -31.93 -10.83 7.71
CA GLU A 65 -33.05 -11.72 8.01
C GLU A 65 -33.38 -12.52 6.75
N ALA A 66 -33.43 -13.84 6.90
CA ALA A 66 -33.93 -14.77 5.90
C ALA A 66 -35.04 -15.58 6.57
N LEU A 67 -36.04 -16.03 5.78
CA LEU A 67 -37.14 -16.85 6.31
C LEU A 67 -36.58 -17.98 7.18
N ASP A 68 -37.00 -18.00 8.45
CA ASP A 68 -36.63 -18.96 9.50
C ASP A 68 -35.16 -18.97 9.97
N VAL A 69 -34.38 -17.90 9.72
CA VAL A 69 -33.01 -17.75 10.23
C VAL A 69 -32.86 -16.49 11.08
N THR A 70 -32.66 -16.67 12.38
CA THR A 70 -32.35 -15.57 13.32
C THR A 70 -31.04 -14.87 12.91
N PRO A 71 -31.03 -13.53 12.77
CA PRO A 71 -29.81 -12.79 12.50
C PRO A 71 -28.73 -13.04 13.55
N ILE A 72 -27.51 -13.36 13.10
CA ILE A 72 -26.34 -13.51 13.96
C ILE A 72 -25.50 -12.24 13.92
N THR A 73 -25.00 -11.83 15.08
CA THR A 73 -24.02 -10.74 15.20
C THR A 73 -22.63 -11.29 14.93
N TYR A 74 -21.84 -10.60 14.13
CA TYR A 74 -20.44 -10.96 13.85
C TYR A 74 -19.57 -9.72 13.68
N GLU A 75 -18.27 -9.91 13.88
CA GLU A 75 -17.26 -8.87 13.69
C GLU A 75 -16.68 -8.93 12.28
N LYS A 76 -16.49 -7.77 11.64
CA LYS A 76 -15.87 -7.64 10.32
C LYS A 76 -14.74 -6.62 10.36
N GLY A 77 -13.56 -7.01 9.86
CA GLY A 77 -12.40 -6.13 9.74
C GLY A 77 -11.70 -5.89 11.08
N GLY A 78 -11.07 -4.73 11.22
CA GLY A 78 -10.28 -4.39 12.40
C GLY A 78 -8.80 -4.79 12.28
N ALA A 79 -7.96 -4.07 13.03
CA ALA A 79 -6.52 -4.23 13.04
C ALA A 79 -6.06 -5.64 13.44
N SER A 80 -6.73 -6.26 14.42
CA SER A 80 -6.38 -7.60 14.93
C SER A 80 -6.54 -8.70 13.88
N ILE A 81 -7.65 -8.68 13.15
CA ILE A 81 -7.95 -9.62 12.07
C ILE A 81 -6.96 -9.41 10.92
N LEU A 82 -6.74 -8.16 10.50
CA LEU A 82 -5.81 -7.84 9.43
C LEU A 82 -4.37 -8.28 9.79
N ALA A 83 -3.89 -7.95 10.99
CA ALA A 83 -2.56 -8.31 11.46
C ALA A 83 -2.35 -9.83 11.51
N SER A 84 -3.37 -10.58 11.90
CA SER A 84 -3.29 -12.05 11.95
C SER A 84 -3.09 -12.65 10.56
N HIS A 85 -3.83 -12.18 9.55
CA HIS A 85 -3.66 -12.61 8.16
C HIS A 85 -2.28 -12.23 7.62
N ILE A 86 -1.83 -11.00 7.86
CA ILE A 86 -0.51 -10.53 7.43
C ILE A 86 0.60 -11.36 8.09
N ASN A 87 0.50 -11.66 9.38
CA ASN A 87 1.49 -12.46 10.10
C ASN A 87 1.57 -13.90 9.57
N ILE A 88 0.43 -14.50 9.19
CA ILE A 88 0.41 -15.80 8.51
C ILE A 88 1.18 -15.71 7.18
N LEU A 89 0.89 -14.72 6.34
CA LEU A 89 1.56 -14.54 5.05
C LEU A 89 3.06 -14.26 5.22
N LYS A 90 3.44 -13.40 6.17
CA LYS A 90 4.85 -13.15 6.53
C LYS A 90 5.55 -14.44 6.94
N SER A 91 4.93 -15.28 7.77
CA SER A 91 5.52 -16.54 8.22
C SER A 91 5.72 -17.54 7.06
N GLN A 92 4.82 -17.54 6.07
CA GLN A 92 4.88 -18.45 4.93
C GLN A 92 5.90 -18.01 3.86
N PHE A 93 5.99 -16.71 3.59
CA PHE A 93 6.72 -16.18 2.44
C PHE A 93 8.00 -15.41 2.81
N GLY A 94 8.14 -14.99 4.07
CA GLY A 94 9.30 -14.27 4.57
C GLY A 94 9.60 -13.01 3.75
N LYS A 95 10.86 -12.83 3.34
CA LYS A 95 11.32 -11.66 2.56
C LYS A 95 10.68 -11.53 1.17
N ARG A 96 9.98 -12.57 0.68
CA ARG A 96 9.28 -12.55 -0.62
C ARG A 96 7.90 -11.91 -0.52
N PHE A 97 7.41 -11.63 0.69
CA PHE A 97 6.15 -10.94 0.94
C PHE A 97 6.34 -9.42 1.02
N PHE A 98 5.52 -8.69 0.28
CA PHE A 98 5.45 -7.24 0.27
C PHE A 98 4.05 -6.79 0.62
N LEU A 99 3.95 -6.06 1.72
CA LEU A 99 2.75 -5.32 2.07
C LEU A 99 2.90 -3.89 1.57
N LEU A 100 1.98 -3.46 0.73
CA LEU A 100 1.89 -2.10 0.21
C LEU A 100 0.53 -1.52 0.62
N ASP A 101 0.49 -0.21 0.83
CA ASP A 101 -0.75 0.52 1.07
C ASP A 101 -0.99 1.54 -0.05
N ALA A 102 -2.26 1.76 -0.42
CA ALA A 102 -2.65 2.68 -1.50
C ALA A 102 -3.17 4.05 -1.02
N GLY A 103 -3.03 4.38 0.26
CA GLY A 103 -3.45 5.64 0.87
C GLY A 103 -4.79 5.55 1.57
N ASP A 104 -5.24 6.71 2.08
CA ASP A 104 -6.42 6.88 2.92
C ASP A 104 -6.36 6.02 4.19
N GLU A 105 -5.22 6.13 4.88
CA GLU A 105 -4.92 5.38 6.09
C GLU A 105 -5.66 5.96 7.30
N PHE A 106 -5.69 7.29 7.43
CA PHE A 106 -5.87 7.92 8.73
C PHE A 106 -7.33 8.24 9.10
N GLN A 107 -8.08 8.92 8.23
CA GLN A 107 -9.37 9.50 8.61
C GLN A 107 -10.47 8.44 8.72
N GLY A 108 -11.28 8.44 9.77
CA GLY A 108 -12.54 7.66 9.77
C GLY A 108 -13.04 7.30 11.16
N SER A 109 -12.27 6.53 11.92
CA SER A 109 -12.64 6.11 13.27
C SER A 109 -12.39 7.20 14.33
N VAL A 110 -13.07 7.09 15.48
CA VAL A 110 -12.91 8.07 16.58
C VAL A 110 -11.51 8.00 17.16
N GLU A 111 -11.00 6.79 17.39
CA GLU A 111 -9.67 6.55 17.91
C GLU A 111 -8.57 7.13 17.00
N SER A 112 -8.75 7.06 15.68
CA SER A 112 -7.80 7.63 14.73
C SER A 112 -7.95 9.14 14.62
N ASN A 113 -9.18 9.66 14.52
CA ASN A 113 -9.44 11.08 14.34
C ASN A 113 -8.99 11.91 15.55
N LEU A 114 -9.16 11.41 16.78
CA LEU A 114 -8.76 12.11 18.01
C LEU A 114 -7.24 12.31 18.11
N GLU A 115 -6.47 11.40 17.52
CA GLU A 115 -5.01 11.39 17.54
C GLU A 115 -4.43 11.65 16.14
N GLU A 116 -5.24 12.21 15.23
CA GLU A 116 -4.84 12.65 13.89
C GLU A 116 -4.09 11.56 13.10
N GLY A 117 -4.53 10.30 13.20
CA GLY A 117 -3.91 9.15 12.53
C GLY A 117 -2.74 8.50 13.24
N ALA A 118 -2.25 9.01 14.38
CA ALA A 118 -1.05 8.48 15.03
C ALA A 118 -1.16 6.99 15.41
N PRO A 119 -2.30 6.48 15.93
CA PRO A 119 -2.46 5.06 16.24
C PRO A 119 -2.42 4.17 14.98
N VAL A 120 -2.86 4.70 13.82
CA VAL A 120 -2.83 3.98 12.54
C VAL A 120 -1.38 3.84 12.07
N VAL A 121 -0.60 4.92 12.08
CA VAL A 121 0.83 4.86 11.73
C VAL A 121 1.57 3.87 12.62
N GLN A 122 1.29 3.89 13.93
CA GLN A 122 1.87 2.91 14.86
C GLN A 122 1.50 1.47 14.49
N PHE A 123 0.24 1.22 14.14
CA PHE A 123 -0.21 -0.09 13.68
C PHE A 123 0.49 -0.52 12.38
N PHE A 124 0.56 0.35 11.37
CA PHE A 124 1.18 0.07 10.08
C PHE A 124 2.70 -0.16 10.20
N ASN A 125 3.36 0.54 11.13
CA ASN A 125 4.74 0.27 11.49
C ASN A 125 4.93 -1.17 12.01
N GLN A 126 4.01 -1.69 12.83
CA GLN A 126 4.06 -3.10 13.30
C GLN A 126 3.76 -4.09 12.17
N LEU A 127 2.95 -3.70 11.18
CA LEU A 127 2.70 -4.50 9.99
C LEU A 127 3.88 -4.52 9.00
N GLU A 128 4.94 -3.74 9.23
CA GLU A 128 6.11 -3.61 8.35
C GLU A 128 5.71 -3.35 6.89
N VAL A 129 4.76 -2.41 6.69
CA VAL A 129 4.41 -1.88 5.37
C VAL A 129 5.69 -1.43 4.66
N ARG A 130 5.80 -1.71 3.36
CA ARG A 130 7.01 -1.42 2.57
C ARG A 130 7.00 -0.03 1.96
N ALA A 131 5.83 0.44 1.58
CA ALA A 131 5.56 1.78 1.10
C ALA A 131 4.04 1.99 1.08
N ALA A 132 3.61 3.23 1.24
CA ALA A 132 2.21 3.63 1.12
C ALA A 132 2.08 4.74 0.07
N ALA A 133 0.95 4.86 -0.63
CA ALA A 133 0.67 6.07 -1.39
C ALA A 133 0.07 7.15 -0.47
N ILE A 134 0.09 8.40 -0.91
CA ILE A 134 -0.68 9.47 -0.26
C ILE A 134 -2.06 9.53 -0.94
N GLY A 135 -3.12 9.24 -0.20
CA GLY A 135 -4.51 9.44 -0.59
C GLY A 135 -4.98 10.87 -0.31
N ASN A 136 -6.26 11.14 -0.55
CA ASN A 136 -6.83 12.47 -0.35
C ASN A 136 -7.17 12.75 1.12
N HIS A 137 -7.44 11.72 1.92
CA HIS A 137 -7.79 11.87 3.33
C HIS A 137 -6.58 12.06 4.25
N GLU A 138 -5.36 11.84 3.75
CA GLU A 138 -4.12 12.20 4.46
C GLU A 138 -4.03 13.69 4.82
N PHE A 139 -4.77 14.56 4.10
CA PHE A 139 -4.71 16.01 4.26
C PHE A 139 -5.73 16.57 5.28
N ASP A 140 -6.64 15.76 5.82
CA ASP A 140 -7.85 16.26 6.49
C ASP A 140 -7.59 16.99 7.81
N TYR A 141 -6.53 16.64 8.54
CA TYR A 141 -6.34 17.08 9.92
C TYR A 141 -5.72 18.47 10.10
N GLY A 142 -5.14 19.06 9.06
CA GLY A 142 -4.62 20.42 9.17
C GLY A 142 -3.34 20.54 10.03
N PRO A 143 -3.19 21.61 10.84
CA PRO A 143 -2.09 21.76 11.78
C PRO A 143 -2.13 20.69 12.88
N VAL A 144 -0.95 20.36 13.42
CA VAL A 144 -0.81 19.33 14.45
C VAL A 144 -1.36 19.80 15.81
N GLY A 145 -2.08 18.91 16.49
CA GLY A 145 -2.57 19.07 17.85
C GLY A 145 -3.99 19.67 17.96
N PRO A 146 -4.65 19.49 19.12
CA PRO A 146 -6.08 19.79 19.34
C PRO A 146 -6.45 21.28 19.24
N GLU A 147 -5.47 22.19 19.21
CA GLU A 147 -5.68 23.64 19.05
C GLU A 147 -5.14 24.22 17.73
N GLY A 148 -4.60 23.39 16.83
CA GLY A 148 -4.14 23.84 15.51
C GLY A 148 -3.06 24.93 15.55
N SER A 149 -2.13 24.85 16.50
CA SER A 149 -1.32 25.97 16.97
C SER A 149 -0.11 26.34 16.10
N THR A 150 0.22 25.56 15.08
CA THR A 150 1.49 25.71 14.34
C THR A 150 1.39 26.55 13.06
N GLY A 151 0.20 26.97 12.63
CA GLY A 151 -0.01 27.73 11.38
C GLY A 151 0.35 26.96 10.09
N ASP A 152 1.02 25.82 10.20
CA ASP A 152 1.31 24.88 9.13
C ASP A 152 0.11 23.95 8.94
N LEU A 153 -0.71 24.24 7.93
CA LEU A 153 -1.91 23.45 7.61
C LEU A 153 -1.62 22.01 7.14
N LEU A 154 -0.35 21.63 6.98
CA LEU A 154 0.06 20.25 6.72
C LEU A 154 0.74 19.62 7.96
N GLY A 155 0.68 20.27 9.12
CA GLY A 155 1.44 19.89 10.32
C GLY A 155 1.13 18.46 10.78
N ALA A 156 -0.15 18.09 10.88
CA ALA A 156 -0.56 16.76 11.29
C ALA A 156 -0.05 15.69 10.30
N LEU A 157 -0.28 15.90 9.00
CA LEU A 157 0.24 15.00 7.95
C LEU A 157 1.76 14.86 8.06
N LYS A 158 2.50 15.97 8.06
CA LYS A 158 3.97 15.95 8.14
C LYS A 158 4.47 15.19 9.37
N GLU A 159 3.76 15.29 10.49
CA GLU A 159 4.10 14.54 11.70
C GLU A 159 3.85 13.04 11.53
N ARG A 160 2.70 12.63 10.98
CA ARG A 160 2.40 11.22 10.66
C ARG A 160 3.42 10.63 9.69
N LEU A 161 3.76 11.35 8.62
CA LEU A 161 4.75 10.92 7.64
C LEU A 161 6.12 10.68 8.29
N LYS A 162 6.55 11.51 9.25
CA LYS A 162 7.82 11.32 9.98
C LYS A 162 7.78 10.13 10.95
N GLN A 163 6.61 9.80 11.49
CA GLN A 163 6.42 8.68 12.41
C GLN A 163 6.42 7.32 11.69
N ALA A 164 6.13 7.30 10.39
CA ALA A 164 6.14 6.08 9.59
C ALA A 164 7.56 5.54 9.37
N HIS A 165 7.74 4.23 9.54
CA HIS A 165 8.98 3.51 9.27
C HIS A 165 9.13 3.10 7.79
N TYR A 166 8.20 3.54 6.96
CA TYR A 166 8.12 3.28 5.53
C TYR A 166 7.94 4.62 4.79
N PRO A 167 8.43 4.72 3.54
CA PRO A 167 8.22 5.92 2.75
C PRO A 167 6.78 6.00 2.25
N TYR A 168 6.23 7.21 2.25
CA TYR A 168 5.05 7.51 1.45
C TYR A 168 5.44 7.87 0.02
N LEU A 169 4.61 7.50 -0.94
CA LEU A 169 4.88 7.61 -2.36
C LEU A 169 3.91 8.59 -3.02
N ALA A 170 4.47 9.63 -3.64
CA ALA A 170 3.71 10.69 -4.29
C ALA A 170 4.46 11.23 -5.51
N ALA A 171 4.38 10.50 -6.63
CA ALA A 171 5.01 10.89 -7.89
C ALA A 171 4.40 12.14 -8.52
N ASN A 172 3.15 12.48 -8.16
CA ASN A 172 2.43 13.58 -8.78
C ASN A 172 2.14 14.75 -7.83
N ILE A 173 2.71 14.77 -6.64
CA ILE A 173 2.60 15.92 -5.70
C ILE A 173 3.92 16.69 -5.71
N ASN A 174 3.84 17.95 -6.13
CA ASN A 174 4.97 18.87 -6.15
C ASN A 174 4.73 20.03 -5.18
N ASP A 175 5.82 20.57 -4.64
CA ASP A 175 5.82 21.86 -3.98
C ASP A 175 5.49 22.96 -5.02
N ARG A 176 4.52 23.82 -4.71
CA ARG A 176 4.03 24.85 -5.65
C ARG A 176 5.10 25.89 -5.98
N ASP A 177 5.85 26.33 -4.97
CA ASP A 177 6.76 27.47 -5.11
C ASP A 177 8.09 27.07 -5.75
N THR A 178 8.59 25.88 -5.39
CA THR A 178 9.89 25.37 -5.85
C THR A 178 9.78 24.39 -7.00
N GLY A 179 8.58 23.85 -7.27
CA GLY A 179 8.36 22.78 -8.26
C GLY A 179 8.98 21.44 -7.89
N LYS A 180 9.58 21.31 -6.70
CA LYS A 180 10.26 20.08 -6.27
C LYS A 180 9.25 18.96 -6.02
N LEU A 181 9.56 17.78 -6.55
CA LEU A 181 8.97 16.52 -6.09
C LEU A 181 9.35 16.34 -4.62
N THR A 182 8.43 15.83 -3.78
CA THR A 182 8.65 15.57 -2.33
C THR A 182 8.65 16.81 -1.43
N ALA A 183 7.59 17.64 -1.52
CA ALA A 183 7.34 18.77 -0.59
C ALA A 183 7.14 18.34 0.89
N LEU A 184 6.95 17.05 1.12
CA LEU A 184 6.55 16.44 2.38
C LEU A 184 7.69 15.58 2.94
N PRO A 185 7.87 15.53 4.27
CA PRO A 185 8.90 14.69 4.89
C PRO A 185 8.60 13.21 4.64
N ASN A 186 9.66 12.38 4.57
CA ASN A 186 9.54 10.94 4.35
C ASN A 186 8.68 10.57 3.11
N THR A 187 8.75 11.38 2.06
CA THR A 187 8.09 11.10 0.78
C THR A 187 9.09 10.86 -0.33
N LEU A 188 8.76 9.95 -1.24
CA LEU A 188 9.51 9.66 -2.45
C LEU A 188 8.55 9.65 -3.64
N PRO A 189 9.00 9.97 -4.87
CA PRO A 189 8.14 9.79 -6.04
C PRO A 189 7.95 8.30 -6.37
N SER A 190 8.96 7.48 -6.10
CA SER A 190 8.96 6.04 -6.32
C SER A 190 9.92 5.34 -5.36
N TYR A 191 9.73 4.03 -5.15
CA TYR A 191 10.51 3.19 -4.27
C TYR A 191 11.06 1.98 -5.03
N LEU A 192 12.37 1.73 -4.93
CA LEU A 192 13.04 0.60 -5.57
C LEU A 192 13.51 -0.38 -4.51
N THR A 193 13.16 -1.65 -4.66
CA THR A 193 13.52 -2.72 -3.71
C THR A 193 14.00 -3.97 -4.43
N GLN A 194 14.87 -4.75 -3.79
CA GLN A 194 15.38 -6.01 -4.30
C GLN A 194 14.69 -7.19 -3.61
N VAL A 195 14.18 -8.14 -4.40
CA VAL A 195 13.53 -9.37 -3.93
C VAL A 195 14.09 -10.55 -4.71
N GLY A 196 14.88 -11.39 -4.04
CA GLY A 196 15.68 -12.39 -4.73
C GLY A 196 16.57 -11.71 -5.76
N ARG A 197 16.43 -12.10 -7.03
CA ARG A 197 17.14 -11.50 -8.17
C ARG A 197 16.39 -10.38 -8.88
N LEU A 198 15.18 -10.04 -8.44
CA LEU A 198 14.36 -9.01 -9.07
C LEU A 198 14.48 -7.67 -8.34
N LYS A 199 14.63 -6.59 -9.10
CA LYS A 199 14.43 -5.21 -8.67
C LYS A 199 12.98 -4.82 -8.99
N ILE A 200 12.21 -4.55 -7.96
CA ILE A 200 10.83 -4.08 -8.07
C ILE A 200 10.80 -2.58 -7.84
N GLY A 201 10.21 -1.86 -8.78
CA GLY A 201 9.85 -0.45 -8.62
C GLY A 201 8.39 -0.30 -8.23
N VAL A 202 8.12 0.53 -7.23
CA VAL A 202 6.77 0.89 -6.76
C VAL A 202 6.59 2.39 -7.00
N ILE A 203 5.49 2.78 -7.65
CA ILE A 203 5.15 4.17 -7.93
C ILE A 203 3.84 4.46 -7.20
N GLY A 204 3.82 5.47 -6.34
CA GLY A 204 2.58 5.97 -5.73
C GLY A 204 2.14 7.26 -6.40
N VAL A 205 0.82 7.41 -6.54
CA VAL A 205 0.19 8.63 -7.06
C VAL A 205 -1.06 8.92 -6.24
N SER A 206 -1.35 10.21 -6.08
CA SER A 206 -2.54 10.71 -5.42
C SER A 206 -3.55 11.17 -6.46
N THR A 207 -4.84 10.94 -6.24
CA THR A 207 -5.88 11.35 -7.19
C THR A 207 -5.79 12.85 -7.54
N THR A 208 -5.98 13.20 -8.81
CA THR A 208 -6.03 14.61 -9.25
C THR A 208 -7.32 15.30 -8.81
N GLU A 209 -8.25 14.57 -8.21
CA GLU A 209 -9.47 15.10 -7.60
C GLU A 209 -9.24 15.63 -6.17
N THR A 210 -8.11 15.35 -5.52
CA THR A 210 -7.78 15.84 -4.16
C THR A 210 -8.02 17.35 -4.01
N PRO A 211 -7.65 18.22 -4.96
CA PRO A 211 -7.93 19.65 -4.85
C PRO A 211 -9.41 20.05 -4.82
N LYS A 212 -10.32 19.13 -5.18
CA LYS A 212 -11.77 19.33 -5.13
C LYS A 212 -12.41 18.66 -3.91
N THR A 213 -11.76 17.68 -3.29
CA THR A 213 -12.30 16.89 -2.17
C THR A 213 -11.71 17.28 -0.81
N THR A 214 -10.54 17.92 -0.80
CA THR A 214 -9.88 18.43 0.40
C THR A 214 -10.06 19.94 0.53
N ARG A 215 -9.90 20.49 1.73
CA ARG A 215 -9.93 21.94 1.95
C ARG A 215 -8.81 22.64 1.15
N PRO A 216 -9.12 23.61 0.27
CA PRO A 216 -8.12 24.22 -0.61
C PRO A 216 -6.98 24.95 0.12
N ASP A 217 -7.22 25.45 1.33
CA ASP A 217 -6.23 26.12 2.16
C ASP A 217 -5.13 25.16 2.64
N GLN A 218 -5.48 23.92 3.00
CA GLN A 218 -4.54 22.92 3.52
C GLN A 218 -3.51 22.51 2.46
N ILE A 219 -3.92 22.39 1.21
CA ILE A 219 -3.06 21.93 0.11
C ILE A 219 -2.54 23.09 -0.77
N ARG A 220 -2.69 24.34 -0.34
CA ARG A 220 -2.35 25.52 -1.18
C ARG A 220 -0.88 25.53 -1.62
N SER A 221 0.02 24.94 -0.83
CA SER A 221 1.45 24.84 -1.16
C SER A 221 1.78 23.67 -2.09
N LEU A 222 0.78 22.88 -2.50
CA LEU A 222 0.95 21.67 -3.29
C LEU A 222 0.33 21.82 -4.68
N VAL A 223 0.93 21.13 -5.65
CA VAL A 223 0.42 20.99 -7.02
C VAL A 223 0.29 19.52 -7.33
N PHE A 224 -0.92 19.09 -7.69
CA PHE A 224 -1.23 17.75 -8.14
C PHE A 224 -1.11 17.72 -9.67
N THR A 225 -0.05 17.07 -10.16
CA THR A 225 0.27 16.96 -11.58
C THR A 225 -0.46 15.78 -12.23
N ASP A 226 -0.43 15.74 -13.56
CA ASP A 226 -1.06 14.67 -14.34
C ASP A 226 -0.51 13.28 -13.94
N LEU A 227 -1.44 12.35 -13.69
CA LEU A 227 -1.12 10.99 -13.24
C LEU A 227 -0.30 10.21 -14.26
N LYS A 228 -0.68 10.31 -15.54
CA LYS A 228 -0.04 9.55 -16.61
C LYS A 228 1.39 10.04 -16.80
N GLU A 229 1.61 11.35 -16.85
CA GLU A 229 2.94 11.92 -16.99
C GLU A 229 3.84 11.60 -15.79
N ALA A 230 3.30 11.64 -14.56
CA ALA A 230 4.02 11.24 -13.36
C ALA A 230 4.44 9.77 -13.41
N VAL A 231 3.52 8.86 -13.73
CA VAL A 231 3.80 7.42 -13.82
C VAL A 231 4.79 7.12 -14.94
N LEU A 232 4.66 7.74 -16.11
CA LEU A 232 5.59 7.52 -17.22
C LEU A 232 7.01 8.00 -16.89
N ARG A 233 7.14 9.14 -16.20
CA ARG A 233 8.44 9.66 -15.75
C ARG A 233 9.09 8.69 -14.76
N GLU A 234 8.37 8.28 -13.72
CA GLU A 234 8.93 7.38 -12.70
C GLU A 234 9.18 5.97 -13.25
N THR A 235 8.36 5.50 -14.20
CA THR A 235 8.62 4.24 -14.91
C THR A 235 9.97 4.28 -15.63
N LYS A 236 10.28 5.36 -16.37
CA LYS A 236 11.57 5.52 -17.03
C LYS A 236 12.72 5.58 -16.01
N ASN A 237 12.54 6.31 -14.92
CA ASN A 237 13.54 6.43 -13.84
C ASN A 237 13.85 5.07 -13.19
N LEU A 238 12.82 4.29 -12.85
CA LEU A 238 12.98 2.96 -12.24
C LEU A 238 13.60 1.96 -13.21
N ARG A 239 13.18 1.98 -14.48
CA ARG A 239 13.77 1.14 -15.54
C ARG A 239 15.25 1.43 -15.74
N ALA A 240 15.65 2.69 -15.72
CA ALA A 240 17.07 3.08 -15.79
C ALA A 240 17.89 2.59 -14.59
N GLN A 241 17.25 2.39 -13.42
CA GLN A 241 17.88 1.81 -12.22
C GLN A 241 17.85 0.27 -12.18
N GLY A 242 17.29 -0.35 -13.22
CA GLY A 242 17.25 -1.79 -13.41
C GLY A 242 16.00 -2.48 -12.87
N ALA A 243 14.93 -1.75 -12.57
CA ALA A 243 13.64 -2.37 -12.25
C ALA A 243 13.14 -3.24 -13.43
N GLN A 244 12.64 -4.44 -13.11
CA GLN A 244 12.07 -5.39 -14.07
C GLN A 244 10.55 -5.25 -14.21
#